data_AF-A0A848D964-F1
#
_entry.id   AF-A0A848D964-F1
#
_cell.length_a   1.000
_cell.length_b   1.000
_cell.length_c   1.000
_cell.angle_alpha   90.00
_cell.angle_beta   90.00
_cell.angle_gamma   90.00
#
_symmetry.space_group_name_H-M   'P 1'
#
loop_
_entity.id
_entity.type
_entity.pdbx_description
1 polymer ?
#
loop_
_entity_poly.entity_id
_entity_poly.type
_entity_poly.pdbx_seq_one_letter_code
_entity_poly.pdbx_strand_id
1 'polypeptide(L)' 'MGTITINVKDEVEKEFRAVAVIAHGDKKGYLGKSVTEAMQKWINEKKQEKIAERELRLLERGFNFGKRLYGAREELYDR' A
#
# COMPACT_ATOMS: atom_id res chain seq x y z
N MET A 1 -3.00 -15.07 17.41
CA MET A 1 -4.21 -14.61 16.68
C MET A 1 -4.97 -13.69 17.62
N GLY A 2 -5.08 -12.40 17.30
CA GLY A 2 -5.81 -11.45 18.13
C GLY A 2 -7.29 -11.43 17.75
N THR A 3 -8.18 -11.25 18.72
CA THR A 3 -9.61 -11.06 18.47
C THR A 3 -9.93 -9.58 18.56
N ILE A 4 -10.61 -9.05 17.55
CA ILE A 4 -11.11 -7.67 17.54
C ILE A 4 -12.62 -7.70 17.40
N THR A 5 -13.31 -6.85 18.15
CA THR A 5 -14.75 -6.60 17.98
C THR A 5 -14.89 -5.22 17.36
N ILE A 6 -15.50 -5.15 16.18
CA ILE A 6 -15.67 -3.90 15.43
C ILE A 6 -17.13 -3.75 15.01
N ASN A 7 -17.62 -2.52 15.02
CA ASN A 7 -18.90 -2.17 14.43
C ASN A 7 -18.65 -1.60 13.05
N VAL A 8 -19.33 -2.15 12.06
CA VAL A 8 -19.31 -1.72 10.66
C VAL A 8 -20.73 -1.50 10.18
N LYS A 9 -20.91 -0.66 9.17
CA LYS A 9 -22.22 -0.44 8.56
C LYS A 9 -22.73 -1.75 7.96
N ASP A 10 -24.01 -2.06 8.16
CA ASP A 10 -24.65 -3.30 7.70
C ASP A 10 -24.47 -3.54 6.20
N GLU A 11 -24.55 -2.49 5.39
CA GLU A 11 -24.37 -2.56 3.93
C GLU A 11 -22.97 -3.05 3.56
N VAL A 12 -21.95 -2.48 4.22
CA VAL A 12 -20.54 -2.84 4.02
C VAL A 12 -20.29 -4.27 4.48
N GLU A 13 -20.88 -4.67 5.61
CA GLU A 13 -20.74 -6.02 6.16
C GLU A 13 -21.32 -7.09 5.22
N LYS A 14 -22.52 -6.84 4.68
CA LYS A 14 -23.19 -7.73 3.73
C LYS A 14 -22.40 -7.87 2.44
N GLU A 15 -21.96 -6.75 1.87
CA GLU A 15 -21.20 -6.75 0.62
C GLU A 15 -19.84 -7.43 0.82
N PHE A 16 -19.15 -7.16 1.94
CA PHE A 16 -17.89 -7.80 2.28
C PHE A 16 -18.05 -9.32 2.41
N ARG A 17 -19.11 -9.82 3.06
CA ARG A 17 -19.40 -11.26 3.13
C ARG A 17 -19.58 -11.88 1.75
N ALA A 18 -20.35 -11.24 0.88
CA ALA A 18 -20.58 -11.74 -0.47
C ALA A 18 -19.27 -11.87 -1.26
N VAL A 19 -18.43 -10.83 -1.21
CA VAL A 19 -17.11 -10.84 -1.87
C VAL A 19 -16.17 -11.86 -1.25
N ALA A 20 -16.17 -11.99 0.08
CA ALA A 20 -15.34 -12.94 0.81
C ALA A 20 -15.67 -14.40 0.44
N VAL A 21 -16.96 -14.72 0.23
CA VAL A 21 -17.39 -16.03 -0.26
C VAL A 21 -16.88 -16.29 -1.68
N ILE A 22 -16.94 -15.28 -2.57
CA ILE A 22 -16.42 -15.40 -3.94
C ILE A 22 -14.89 -15.65 -3.92
N ALA A 23 -14.16 -14.94 -3.06
CA ALA A 23 -12.70 -14.99 -3.03
C ALA A 23 -12.14 -16.27 -2.38
N HIS A 24 -12.76 -16.76 -1.29
CA HIS A 24 -12.20 -17.84 -0.47
C HIS A 24 -13.12 -19.06 -0.32
N GLY A 25 -14.31 -19.02 -0.93
CA GLY A 25 -15.37 -19.99 -0.69
C GLY A 25 -16.07 -19.79 0.65
N ASP A 26 -17.07 -20.64 0.92
CA ASP A 26 -17.92 -20.60 2.12
C ASP A 26 -17.40 -21.48 3.28
N LYS A 27 -16.10 -21.82 3.27
CA LYS A 27 -15.50 -22.69 4.28
C LYS A 27 -15.30 -21.98 5.62
N LYS A 28 -15.33 -22.73 6.72
CA LYS A 28 -15.09 -22.20 8.08
C LYS A 28 -13.80 -21.36 8.12
N GLY A 29 -13.92 -20.11 8.56
CA GLY A 29 -12.80 -19.17 8.69
C GLY A 29 -12.55 -18.26 7.48
N TYR A 30 -13.34 -18.35 6.41
CA TYR A 30 -13.19 -17.49 5.22
C TYR A 30 -13.23 -15.99 5.57
N LEU A 31 -14.10 -15.59 6.51
CA LEU A 31 -14.19 -14.20 6.98
C LEU A 31 -12.93 -13.72 7.69
N GLY A 32 -12.39 -14.51 8.62
CA GLY A 32 -11.18 -14.15 9.34
C GLY A 32 -9.99 -13.98 8.39
N LYS A 33 -9.88 -14.88 7.40
CA LYS A 33 -8.87 -14.77 6.34
C LYS A 33 -9.06 -13.51 5.49
N SER A 34 -10.29 -13.26 5.05
CA SER A 34 -10.62 -12.08 4.24
C SER A 34 -10.35 -10.77 4.98
N VAL A 35 -10.72 -10.69 6.27
CA VAL A 35 -10.44 -9.52 7.12
C VAL A 35 -8.93 -9.31 7.28
N THR A 36 -8.18 -10.39 7.48
CA THR A 36 -6.72 -10.32 7.62
C THR A 36 -6.06 -9.81 6.33
N GLU A 37 -6.49 -10.31 5.18
CA GLU A 37 -6.00 -9.85 3.87
C GLU A 37 -6.37 -8.38 3.61
N ALA A 38 -7.60 -7.98 3.91
CA ALA A 38 -8.05 -6.59 3.76
C ALA A 38 -7.24 -5.64 4.64
N MET A 39 -7.02 -5.99 5.91
CA MET A 39 -6.21 -5.20 6.83
C MET A 39 -4.76 -5.10 6.36
N GLN A 40 -4.18 -6.21 5.89
CA GLN A 40 -2.80 -6.21 5.39
C GLN A 40 -2.64 -5.36 4.13
N LYS A 41 -3.61 -5.42 3.21
CA LYS A 41 -3.65 -4.60 2.01
C LYS A 41 -3.71 -3.11 2.36
N TRP A 42 -4.62 -2.72 3.26
CA TRP A 42 -4.76 -1.35 3.73
C TRP A 42 -3.48 -0.81 4.40
N ILE A 43 -2.83 -1.62 5.24
CA ILE A 43 -1.55 -1.25 5.87
C ILE A 43 -0.48 -0.98 4.81
N ASN A 44 -0.41 -1.84 3.78
CA ASN A 44 0.59 -1.70 2.72
C ASN A 44 0.32 -0.44 1.88
N GLU A 45 -0.92 -0.18 1.51
CA GLU A 45 -1.33 1.02 0.78
C GLU A 45 -0.94 2.29 1.56
N LYS A 46 -1.23 2.36 2.86
CA LYS A 46 -0.89 3.51 3.70
C LYS A 46 0.62 3.71 3.89
N LYS A 47 1.39 2.62 3.93
CA LYS A 47 2.86 2.71 3.94
C LYS A 47 3.39 3.26 2.62
N GLN A 48 2.86 2.79 1.49
CA GLN A 48 3.28 3.25 0.17
C GLN A 48 2.92 4.71 -0.08
N GLU A 49 1.73 5.14 0.32
CA GLU A 49 1.31 6.55 0.27
C GLU A 49 2.30 7.46 1.03
N LYS A 50 2.67 7.06 2.25
CA LYS A 50 3.66 7.81 3.05
C LYS A 50 5.05 7.86 2.40
N ILE A 51 5.49 6.78 1.76
CA ILE A 51 6.75 6.75 1.02
C ILE A 51 6.66 7.71 -0.16
N ALA A 52 5.60 7.59 -0.97
CA ALA A 52 5.39 8.44 -2.14
C ALA A 52 5.38 9.92 -1.77
N GLU A 53 4.65 10.32 -0.72
CA GLU A 53 4.65 11.69 -0.22
C GLU A 53 6.05 12.17 0.20
N ARG A 54 6.82 11.31 0.90
CA ARG A 54 8.18 11.65 1.32
C ARG A 54 9.10 11.86 0.12
N GLU A 55 9.08 10.93 -0.84
CA GLU A 55 9.93 11.00 -2.02
C GLU A 55 9.55 12.20 -2.90
N LEU A 56 8.25 12.50 -3.03
CA LEU A 56 7.79 13.69 -3.73
C LEU A 56 8.32 14.97 -3.08
N ARG A 57 8.29 15.07 -1.74
CA ARG A 57 8.90 16.21 -1.02
C ARG A 57 10.40 16.32 -1.23
N LEU A 58 11.12 15.21 -1.37
CA LEU A 58 12.55 15.21 -1.66
C LEU A 58 12.82 15.71 -3.08
N LEU A 59 12.00 15.30 -4.06
CA LEU A 59 12.05 15.83 -5.42
C LEU A 59 11.76 17.33 -5.46
N GLU A 60 10.72 17.79 -4.76
CA GLU A 60 10.34 19.21 -4.67
C GLU A 60 11.43 20.09 -4.03
N ARG A 61 12.10 19.59 -2.99
CA ARG A 61 13.25 20.27 -2.38
C ARG A 61 14.41 20.43 -3.36
N GLY A 62 14.46 19.59 -4.39
CA GLY A 62 15.57 19.49 -5.31
C GLY A 62 16.84 18.99 -4.61
N PHE A 63 17.84 18.66 -5.40
CA PHE A 63 19.17 18.32 -4.90
C PHE A 63 20.19 19.20 -5.61
N ASN A 64 21.01 19.92 -4.85
CA ASN A 64 22.09 20.72 -5.44
C ASN A 64 23.25 19.79 -5.77
N PHE A 65 23.33 19.35 -7.03
CA PHE A 65 24.40 18.50 -7.55
C PHE A 65 25.76 19.22 -7.70
N GLY A 66 25.86 20.50 -7.30
CA GLY A 66 27.06 21.30 -7.51
C GLY A 66 27.29 21.63 -8.99
N LYS A 67 28.52 21.94 -9.37
CA LYS A 67 28.86 22.43 -10.73
C LYS A 67 29.03 21.35 -11.79
N ARG A 68 28.92 20.05 -11.46
CA ARG A 68 29.00 18.98 -12.47
C ARG A 68 27.62 18.77 -13.10
N LEU A 69 27.38 19.51 -14.18
CA LEU A 69 26.29 19.24 -15.10
C LEU A 69 26.88 18.42 -16.24
N TYR A 70 26.57 17.12 -16.27
CA TYR A 70 26.97 16.26 -17.37
C TYR A 70 26.14 16.62 -18.61
N GLY A 71 26.81 16.91 -19.73
CA GLY A 71 26.18 17.35 -20.97
C GLY A 71 25.68 16.19 -21.84
N ALA A 72 26.29 15.02 -21.68
CA ALA A 72 25.97 13.79 -22.42
C ALA A 72 25.93 12.58 -21.47
N ARG A 73 25.17 11.53 -21.85
CA ARG A 73 24.94 10.34 -21.00
C ARG A 73 26.24 9.56 -20.76
N GLU A 74 27.15 9.62 -21.70
CA GLU A 74 28.46 8.97 -21.71
C GLU A 74 29.36 9.51 -20.58
N GLU A 75 29.25 10.80 -20.26
CA GLU A 75 30.01 11.46 -19.18
C GLU A 75 29.61 10.99 -17.77
N LEU A 76 28.44 10.35 -17.64
CA LEU A 76 27.89 9.89 -16.36
C LEU A 76 28.49 8.55 -15.90
N TYR A 77 29.17 7.83 -16.79
CA TYR A 77 29.70 6.48 -16.54
C TYR A 77 31.23 6.39 -16.56
N ASP A 78 31.94 7.52 -16.69
CA ASP A 78 33.40 7.53 -16.58
C ASP A 78 33.81 7.38 -15.11
N ARG A 79 34.58 6.30 -14.88
CA ARG A 79 34.99 5.75 -13.57
C ARG A 79 35.76 6.73 -12.69
#